data_AF-A0A2M6UHY9-F1
#
_entry.id   AF-A0A2M6UHY9-F1
#
_cell.length_a   1.000
_cell.length_b   1.000
_cell.length_c   1.000
_cell.angle_alpha   90.00
_cell.angle_beta   90.00
_cell.angle_gamma   90.00
#
_symmetry.space_group_name_H-M   'P 1'
#
loop_
_entity.id
_entity.type
_entity.pdbx_description
1 polymer ?
#
loop_
_entity_poly.entity_id
_entity_poly.type
_entity_poly.pdbx_seq_one_letter_code
_entity_poly.pdbx_strand_id
1 'polypeptide(L)'
;MSLDTAHLMVSATLPFGARFAEDNFAGDALVREFCDLLASELKVSPRMFVSWCCPPSPFILLSGPTTVLVRSERFDTLLVEYVRLKAEAAQGGQRSIEAKLRAAIFRWVAEFCLADKLPVTALHAAVAAYHTGARREFSPLRDESLASVDEVMRAALQCCNLAHEFAHIHQDHIVRDSLSASIDGMTMLAHIEGALREEGHSSADISAMLQLTEQIDARVLLREVDADLRALHAVGLFLQKTFHVTPVQAVEAATVAIEAQSFLNAARFSCSLLPKVEDDAADDQSAVDDWLNAAQIHVRAKCVMRRAGILLAQWSEPDKPVTADKVNRYVPRIDAMFAASVPFRVALDEVLHAALSYLKSARLREQPGSEDRFAELLAAAEAHPELMLDLYKMMIAIGYPAHIRTSTFLSDLYLERCRGGLPC
;
A
#
# COMPACT_ATOMS: atom_id res chain seq x y z
N MET A 1 -29.96 -6.55 5.30
CA MET A 1 -29.05 -6.92 6.40
C MET A 1 -29.16 -5.86 7.49
N SER A 2 -29.25 -6.21 8.78
CA SER A 2 -29.28 -5.21 9.86
C SER A 2 -27.90 -4.59 10.11
N LEU A 3 -27.84 -3.50 10.87
CA LEU A 3 -26.58 -2.88 11.30
C LEU A 3 -25.72 -3.84 12.12
N ASP A 4 -26.35 -4.56 13.03
CA ASP A 4 -25.68 -5.48 13.94
C ASP A 4 -24.98 -6.64 13.20
N THR A 5 -25.60 -7.19 12.16
CA THR A 5 -24.99 -8.27 11.36
C THR A 5 -23.73 -7.80 10.63
N ALA A 6 -23.73 -6.59 10.05
CA ALA A 6 -22.55 -6.07 9.37
C ALA A 6 -21.41 -5.78 10.36
N HIS A 7 -21.74 -5.20 11.51
CA HIS A 7 -20.74 -4.96 12.56
C HIS A 7 -20.10 -6.26 13.05
N LEU A 8 -20.89 -7.32 13.22
CA LEU A 8 -20.37 -8.65 13.55
C LEU A 8 -19.45 -9.21 12.47
N MET A 9 -19.81 -9.08 11.18
CA MET A 9 -18.97 -9.54 10.08
C MET A 9 -17.62 -8.80 10.03
N VAL A 10 -17.63 -7.47 10.16
CA VAL A 10 -16.40 -6.67 10.17
C VAL A 10 -15.53 -7.00 11.39
N SER A 11 -16.16 -7.12 12.57
CA SER A 11 -15.44 -7.49 13.80
C SER A 11 -14.82 -8.89 13.71
N ALA A 12 -15.47 -9.84 13.03
CA ALA A 12 -14.96 -11.20 12.85
C ALA A 12 -13.73 -11.27 11.93
N THR A 13 -13.55 -10.29 11.04
CA THR A 13 -12.44 -10.26 10.07
C THR A 13 -11.16 -9.62 10.58
N LEU A 14 -11.15 -9.13 11.83
CA LEU A 14 -10.10 -8.26 12.34
C LEU A 14 -9.57 -8.68 13.72
N PRO A 15 -8.36 -8.22 14.12
CA PRO A 15 -7.82 -8.48 15.45
C PRO A 15 -8.79 -8.04 16.57
N PHE A 16 -8.72 -8.71 17.72
CA PHE A 16 -9.63 -8.50 18.85
C PHE A 16 -9.71 -7.03 19.29
N GLY A 17 -10.93 -6.55 19.50
CA GLY A 17 -11.19 -5.24 20.15
C GLY A 17 -11.43 -4.08 19.19
N ALA A 18 -11.48 -4.34 17.88
CA ALA A 18 -11.78 -3.30 16.90
C ALA A 18 -13.19 -2.72 17.07
N ARG A 19 -13.30 -1.40 17.05
CA ARG A 19 -14.57 -0.67 17.08
C ARG A 19 -14.80 -0.04 15.71
N PHE A 20 -16.01 -0.21 15.20
CA PHE A 20 -16.44 0.35 13.92
C PHE A 20 -17.66 1.21 14.14
N ALA A 21 -17.78 2.27 13.36
CA ALA A 21 -19.05 2.90 13.13
C ALA A 21 -19.31 2.91 11.62
N GLU A 22 -20.57 2.75 11.25
CA GLU A 22 -21.07 2.85 9.87
C GLU A 22 -20.81 4.25 9.25
N ASP A 23 -20.37 5.21 10.08
CA ASP A 23 -20.17 6.60 9.69
C ASP A 23 -18.94 7.27 10.34
N ASN A 24 -17.88 6.53 10.68
CA ASN A 24 -16.67 7.18 11.21
C ASN A 24 -15.73 7.67 10.11
N PHE A 25 -16.20 8.61 9.29
CA PHE A 25 -15.31 9.50 8.53
C PHE A 25 -14.43 10.38 9.44
N ALA A 26 -14.38 10.17 10.77
CA ALA A 26 -13.97 11.20 11.73
C ALA A 26 -14.62 12.57 11.44
N GLY A 27 -15.84 12.60 10.88
CA GLY A 27 -16.50 13.84 10.43
C GLY A 27 -15.88 14.51 9.19
N ASP A 28 -15.03 13.82 8.43
CA ASP A 28 -14.40 14.35 7.23
C ASP A 28 -15.41 14.50 6.09
N ALA A 29 -15.84 15.74 5.89
CA ALA A 29 -16.82 16.11 4.87
C ALA A 29 -16.32 15.79 3.44
N LEU A 30 -15.01 15.84 3.19
CA LEU A 30 -14.45 15.62 1.86
C LEU A 30 -14.58 14.16 1.45
N VAL A 31 -14.34 13.23 2.37
CA VAL A 31 -14.48 11.80 2.09
C VAL A 31 -15.95 11.45 1.85
N ARG A 32 -16.88 12.05 2.60
CA ARG A 32 -18.32 11.85 2.37
C ARG A 32 -18.75 12.37 0.99
N GLU A 33 -18.37 13.60 0.64
CA GLU A 33 -18.67 14.19 -0.67
C GLU A 33 -18.11 13.35 -1.81
N PHE A 34 -16.88 12.84 -1.64
CA PHE A 34 -16.26 11.93 -2.60
C PHE A 34 -17.05 10.62 -2.75
N CYS A 35 -17.48 10.02 -1.64
CA CYS A 35 -18.28 8.80 -1.66
C CYS A 35 -19.65 8.99 -2.31
N ASP A 36 -20.32 10.12 -2.08
CA ASP A 36 -21.58 10.45 -2.73
C ASP A 36 -21.40 10.59 -4.25
N LEU A 37 -20.31 11.22 -4.68
CA LEU A 37 -19.93 11.32 -6.09
C LEU A 37 -19.66 9.93 -6.69
N LEU A 38 -18.85 9.10 -6.04
CA LEU A 38 -18.56 7.74 -6.50
C LEU A 38 -19.82 6.87 -6.58
N ALA A 39 -20.69 6.94 -5.58
CA ALA A 39 -21.92 6.17 -5.53
C ALA A 39 -22.85 6.53 -6.70
N SER A 40 -22.90 7.83 -7.06
CA SER A 40 -23.62 8.31 -8.23
C SER A 40 -23.00 7.83 -9.54
N GLU A 41 -21.68 7.98 -9.71
CA GLU A 41 -20.96 7.62 -10.95
C GLU A 41 -20.98 6.11 -11.21
N LEU A 42 -20.72 5.32 -10.17
CA LEU A 42 -20.62 3.86 -10.26
C LEU A 42 -21.98 3.17 -10.01
N LYS A 43 -23.03 3.90 -9.64
CA LYS A 43 -24.36 3.32 -9.32
C LYS A 43 -24.28 2.16 -8.31
N VAL A 44 -23.34 2.25 -7.36
CA VAL A 44 -23.16 1.30 -6.25
C VAL A 44 -23.22 2.05 -4.92
N SER A 45 -23.77 1.41 -3.90
CA SER A 45 -23.84 1.99 -2.55
C SER A 45 -23.43 0.94 -1.52
N PRO A 46 -22.12 0.61 -1.42
CA PRO A 46 -21.64 -0.31 -0.40
C PRO A 46 -21.74 0.32 0.99
N ARG A 47 -21.89 -0.51 2.02
CA ARG A 47 -21.80 -0.04 3.40
C ARG A 47 -20.33 0.13 3.75
N MET A 48 -19.96 1.30 4.23
CA MET A 48 -18.57 1.60 4.57
C MET A 48 -18.38 1.58 6.08
N PHE A 49 -17.28 0.98 6.52
CA PHE A 49 -16.80 1.05 7.88
C PHE A 49 -15.37 1.56 7.86
N VAL A 50 -15.08 2.49 8.75
CA VAL A 50 -13.75 3.06 8.90
C VAL A 50 -13.27 2.78 10.31
N SER A 51 -12.00 2.40 10.45
CA SER A 51 -11.43 2.19 11.77
C SER A 51 -9.93 2.46 11.79
N TRP A 52 -9.51 2.95 12.95
CA TRP A 52 -8.13 2.86 13.42
C TRP A 52 -7.68 1.45 13.70
N CYS A 53 -8.61 0.57 14.03
CA CYS A 53 -8.31 -0.77 14.54
C CYS A 53 -8.16 -1.82 13.42
N CYS A 54 -7.94 -1.37 12.18
CA CYS A 54 -7.69 -2.25 11.05
C CYS A 54 -6.20 -2.30 10.75
N PRO A 55 -5.65 -3.47 10.34
CA PRO A 55 -4.41 -3.53 9.60
C PRO A 55 -4.34 -2.44 8.52
N PRO A 56 -3.15 -1.95 8.15
CA PRO A 56 -2.96 -0.91 7.14
C PRO A 56 -3.36 -1.41 5.74
N SER A 57 -4.67 -1.52 5.52
CA SER A 57 -5.33 -2.03 4.32
C SER A 57 -6.79 -1.59 4.34
N PRO A 58 -7.36 -1.23 3.20
CA PRO A 58 -8.78 -1.40 3.02
C PRO A 58 -9.06 -2.87 2.67
N PHE A 59 -10.30 -3.33 2.80
CA PHE A 59 -10.72 -4.59 2.23
C PHE A 59 -12.23 -4.62 2.03
N ILE A 60 -12.68 -5.44 1.09
CA ILE A 60 -14.09 -5.61 0.77
C ILE A 60 -14.56 -6.96 1.28
N LEU A 61 -15.64 -6.97 2.07
CA LEU A 61 -16.38 -8.16 2.43
C LEU A 61 -17.62 -8.27 1.55
N LEU A 62 -17.74 -9.41 0.86
CA LEU A 62 -18.89 -9.75 0.04
C LEU A 62 -19.81 -10.68 0.83
N SER A 63 -21.04 -10.27 1.13
CA SER A 63 -22.01 -11.06 1.89
C SER A 63 -23.40 -10.99 1.26
N GLY A 64 -23.71 -11.99 0.42
CA GLY A 64 -24.98 -12.10 -0.28
C GLY A 64 -25.29 -10.84 -1.11
N PRO A 65 -26.42 -10.14 -0.89
CA PRO A 65 -26.78 -8.95 -1.64
C PRO A 65 -26.04 -7.67 -1.21
N THR A 66 -25.12 -7.75 -0.24
CA THR A 66 -24.51 -6.57 0.38
C THR A 66 -23.00 -6.61 0.30
N THR A 67 -22.43 -5.50 -0.16
CA THR A 67 -21.00 -5.25 -0.17
C THR A 67 -20.63 -4.34 0.99
N VAL A 68 -19.64 -4.76 1.78
CA VAL A 68 -19.11 -3.98 2.89
C VAL A 68 -17.67 -3.60 2.57
N LEU A 69 -17.36 -2.31 2.62
CA LEU A 69 -16.01 -1.79 2.46
C LEU A 69 -15.47 -1.39 3.83
N VAL A 70 -14.30 -1.88 4.20
CA VAL A 70 -13.60 -1.51 5.42
C VAL A 70 -12.36 -0.72 5.04
N ARG A 71 -12.18 0.48 5.62
CA ARG A 71 -10.99 1.33 5.39
C ARG A 71 -10.22 1.55 6.69
N SER A 72 -8.89 1.45 6.61
CA SER A 72 -7.99 1.73 7.71
C SER A 72 -7.53 3.20 7.72
N GLU A 73 -7.78 3.92 8.82
CA GLU A 73 -7.24 5.28 9.04
C GLU A 73 -5.72 5.28 9.21
N ARG A 74 -5.15 4.14 9.63
CA ARG A 74 -3.70 3.94 9.69
C ARG A 74 -3.07 3.98 8.29
N PHE A 75 -3.79 3.53 7.27
CA PHE A 75 -3.25 3.56 5.91
C PHE A 75 -3.06 4.99 5.40
N ASP A 76 -4.01 5.90 5.65
CA ASP A 76 -3.85 7.34 5.35
C ASP A 76 -2.59 7.93 5.99
N THR A 77 -2.35 7.48 7.22
CA THR A 77 -1.27 7.93 8.07
C THR A 77 0.10 7.50 7.46
N LEU A 78 0.19 6.27 6.94
CA LEU A 78 1.35 5.80 6.18
C LEU A 78 1.52 6.52 4.83
N LEU A 79 0.41 6.79 4.13
CA LEU A 79 0.40 7.53 2.87
C LEU A 79 0.96 8.96 3.05
N VAL A 80 0.59 9.64 4.13
CA VAL A 80 1.16 10.96 4.48
C VAL A 80 2.66 10.86 4.71
N GLU A 81 3.13 9.86 5.47
CA GLU A 81 4.56 9.69 5.75
C GLU A 81 5.36 9.47 4.46
N TYR A 82 4.84 8.66 3.54
CA TYR A 82 5.42 8.48 2.20
C TYR A 82 5.58 9.81 1.47
N VAL A 83 4.51 10.62 1.39
CA VAL A 83 4.51 11.90 0.65
C VAL A 83 5.46 12.91 1.28
N ARG A 84 5.52 12.98 2.62
CA ARG A 84 6.49 13.85 3.32
C ARG A 84 7.93 13.45 3.00
N LEU A 85 8.26 12.16 3.05
CA LEU A 85 9.59 11.66 2.70
C LEU A 85 9.94 11.98 1.24
N LYS A 86 8.97 11.86 0.32
CA LYS A 86 9.15 12.23 -1.08
C LYS A 86 9.49 13.72 -1.24
N ALA A 87 8.75 14.59 -0.54
CA ALA A 87 8.97 16.03 -0.57
C ALA A 87 10.33 16.43 0.04
N GLU A 88 10.71 15.83 1.16
CA GLU A 88 12.02 16.05 1.80
C GLU A 88 13.18 15.60 0.89
N ALA A 89 13.05 14.44 0.23
CA ALA A 89 14.05 13.93 -0.70
C ALA A 89 14.29 14.90 -1.87
N ALA A 90 13.22 15.55 -2.34
CA ALA A 90 13.30 16.55 -3.41
C ALA A 90 14.01 17.84 -2.97
N GLN A 91 14.02 18.17 -1.68
CA GLN A 91 14.63 19.40 -1.15
C GLN A 91 16.11 19.22 -0.73
N GLY A 92 16.55 18.00 -0.39
CA GLY A 92 17.85 17.76 0.27
C GLY A 92 18.78 16.71 -0.35
N GLY A 93 18.45 16.10 -1.50
CA GLY A 93 19.24 15.02 -2.12
C GLY A 93 19.20 13.70 -1.33
N GLN A 94 19.06 12.56 -2.02
CA GLN A 94 18.81 11.24 -1.41
C GLN A 94 19.73 10.85 -0.24
N ARG A 95 21.02 11.23 -0.29
CA ARG A 95 21.99 10.89 0.77
C ARG A 95 21.67 11.54 2.13
N SER A 96 20.95 12.67 2.16
CA SER A 96 20.59 13.31 3.44
C SER A 96 19.34 12.69 4.09
N ILE A 97 18.50 11.98 3.32
CA ILE A 97 17.27 11.36 3.80
C ILE A 97 17.38 9.84 4.01
N GLU A 98 18.48 9.21 3.61
CA GLU A 98 18.65 7.75 3.68
C GLU A 98 18.36 7.17 5.08
N ALA A 99 18.87 7.80 6.14
CA ALA A 99 18.60 7.36 7.51
C ALA A 99 17.11 7.46 7.88
N LYS A 100 16.42 8.51 7.43
CA LYS A 100 14.97 8.67 7.63
C LYS A 100 14.19 7.61 6.85
N LEU A 101 14.59 7.33 5.61
CA LEU A 101 13.99 6.26 4.78
C LEU A 101 14.15 4.90 5.46
N ARG A 102 15.36 4.54 5.88
CA ARG A 102 15.64 3.29 6.61
C ARG A 102 14.76 3.17 7.86
N ALA A 103 14.70 4.22 8.67
CA ALA A 103 13.89 4.24 9.88
C ALA A 103 12.38 4.12 9.59
N ALA A 104 11.87 4.77 8.55
CA ALA A 104 10.48 4.68 8.15
C ALA A 104 10.13 3.27 7.65
N ILE A 105 10.93 2.72 6.74
CA ILE A 105 10.71 1.40 6.17
C ILE A 105 10.73 0.31 7.25
N PHE A 106 11.73 0.28 8.13
CA PHE A 106 11.76 -0.70 9.22
C PHE A 106 10.57 -0.57 10.16
N ARG A 107 10.05 0.65 10.39
CA ARG A 107 8.81 0.84 11.17
C ARG A 107 7.59 0.31 10.42
N TRP A 108 7.44 0.60 9.13
CA TRP A 108 6.34 0.07 8.32
C TRP A 108 6.36 -1.45 8.32
N VAL A 109 7.54 -2.05 8.14
CA VAL A 109 7.71 -3.51 8.21
C VAL A 109 7.36 -4.06 9.60
N ALA A 110 7.77 -3.39 10.68
CA ALA A 110 7.38 -3.80 12.04
C ALA A 110 5.85 -3.81 12.20
N GLU A 111 5.17 -2.78 11.70
CA GLU A 111 3.71 -2.68 11.75
C GLU A 111 3.00 -3.73 10.89
N PHE A 112 3.48 -3.97 9.66
CA PHE A 112 2.95 -5.03 8.80
C PHE A 112 3.14 -6.41 9.46
N CYS A 113 4.32 -6.68 10.03
CA CYS A 113 4.59 -7.91 10.74
C CYS A 113 3.71 -8.08 11.99
N LEU A 114 3.43 -7.01 12.75
CA LEU A 114 2.48 -7.07 13.87
C LEU A 114 1.07 -7.41 13.39
N ALA A 115 0.61 -6.79 12.30
CA ALA A 115 -0.69 -7.08 11.72
C ALA A 115 -0.81 -8.54 11.23
N ASP A 116 0.29 -9.09 10.69
CA ASP A 116 0.39 -10.48 10.24
C ASP A 116 0.75 -11.47 11.36
N LYS A 117 0.71 -11.04 12.63
CA LYS A 117 1.00 -11.86 13.83
C LYS A 117 2.39 -12.51 13.81
N LEU A 118 3.39 -11.76 13.38
CA LEU A 118 4.81 -12.13 13.34
C LEU A 118 5.61 -11.35 14.42
N PRO A 119 5.41 -11.61 15.72
CA PRO A 119 5.93 -10.76 16.80
C PRO A 119 7.46 -10.69 16.86
N VAL A 120 8.16 -11.80 16.57
CA VAL A 120 9.64 -11.84 16.57
C VAL A 120 10.20 -10.97 15.43
N THR A 121 9.65 -11.13 14.23
CA THR A 121 10.04 -10.34 13.04
C THR A 121 9.73 -8.86 13.25
N ALA A 122 8.57 -8.55 13.84
CA ALA A 122 8.21 -7.18 14.21
C ALA A 122 9.20 -6.55 15.20
N LEU A 123 9.61 -7.29 16.24
CA LEU A 123 10.61 -6.83 17.21
C LEU A 123 11.97 -6.59 16.54
N HIS A 124 12.42 -7.51 15.67
CA HIS A 124 13.64 -7.32 14.89
C HIS A 124 13.61 -6.04 14.05
N ALA A 125 12.51 -5.80 13.34
CA ALA A 125 12.34 -4.61 12.53
C ALA A 125 12.30 -3.33 13.39
N ALA A 126 11.60 -3.36 14.53
CA ALA A 126 11.49 -2.20 15.43
C ALA A 126 12.85 -1.85 16.10
N VAL A 127 13.61 -2.86 16.53
CA VAL A 127 14.97 -2.68 17.06
C VAL A 127 15.90 -2.13 15.98
N ALA A 128 15.83 -2.66 14.75
CA ALA A 128 16.61 -2.15 13.63
C ALA A 128 16.27 -0.68 13.32
N ALA A 129 14.99 -0.31 13.32
CA ALA A 129 14.54 1.08 13.14
C ALA A 129 15.15 1.99 14.21
N TYR A 130 15.11 1.60 15.48
CA TYR A 130 15.66 2.37 16.60
C TYR A 130 17.16 2.64 16.42
N HIS A 131 17.93 1.63 16.00
CA HIS A 131 19.38 1.77 15.80
C HIS A 131 19.79 2.62 14.58
N THR A 132 18.85 2.99 13.70
CA THR A 132 19.16 3.96 12.62
C THR A 132 19.46 5.37 13.14
N GLY A 133 19.05 5.68 14.38
CA GLY A 133 19.26 6.98 15.02
C GLY A 133 18.36 8.11 14.50
N ALA A 134 17.50 7.86 13.52
CA ALA A 134 16.53 8.84 13.06
C ALA A 134 15.38 8.97 14.09
N ARG A 135 15.14 10.19 14.58
CA ARG A 135 14.06 10.46 15.54
C ARG A 135 12.68 10.30 14.88
N ARG A 136 11.71 9.87 15.68
CA ARG A 136 10.28 9.87 15.34
C ARG A 136 9.80 11.30 15.11
N GLU A 137 9.48 11.65 13.86
CA GLU A 137 8.79 12.91 13.51
C GLU A 137 7.30 12.69 13.19
N PHE A 138 6.81 11.47 13.41
CA PHE A 138 5.50 11.06 12.94
C PHE A 138 4.51 10.81 14.09
N SER A 139 3.32 11.40 13.98
CA SER A 139 2.22 11.19 14.94
C SER A 139 1.41 9.98 14.53
N PRO A 140 1.16 8.99 15.40
CA PRO A 140 0.29 7.86 15.06
C PRO A 140 -1.16 8.28 14.80
N LEU A 141 -1.53 9.54 15.05
CA LEU A 141 -2.87 10.09 14.88
C LEU A 141 -3.06 10.71 13.49
N ARG A 142 -4.19 10.37 12.86
CA ARG A 142 -4.52 10.64 11.44
C ARG A 142 -4.75 12.11 11.26
N ASP A 143 -5.54 12.72 12.13
CA ASP A 143 -5.89 14.14 12.03
C ASP A 143 -4.65 15.04 12.09
N GLU A 144 -3.71 14.76 13.00
CA GLU A 144 -2.44 15.48 13.08
C GLU A 144 -1.56 15.24 11.86
N SER A 145 -1.53 14.00 11.35
CA SER A 145 -0.77 13.65 10.15
C SER A 145 -1.33 14.34 8.92
N LEU A 146 -2.65 14.27 8.71
CA LEU A 146 -3.34 14.89 7.59
C LEU A 146 -3.32 16.42 7.67
N ALA A 147 -3.29 17.03 8.86
CA ALA A 147 -3.17 18.48 9.00
C ALA A 147 -1.85 19.04 8.45
N SER A 148 -0.84 18.19 8.26
CA SER A 148 0.47 18.62 7.73
C SER A 148 0.58 18.69 6.21
N VAL A 149 -0.37 18.08 5.50
CA VAL A 149 -0.38 18.04 4.03
C VAL A 149 -1.36 19.08 3.51
N ASP A 150 -1.08 19.63 2.33
CA ASP A 150 -2.01 20.54 1.69
C ASP A 150 -3.35 19.85 1.41
N GLU A 151 -4.41 20.65 1.34
CA GLU A 151 -5.78 20.13 1.29
C GLU A 151 -6.09 19.27 0.05
N VAL A 152 -5.47 19.58 -1.09
CA VAL A 152 -5.67 18.84 -2.34
C VAL A 152 -4.98 17.48 -2.27
N MET A 153 -3.74 17.45 -1.82
CA MET A 153 -3.01 16.19 -1.61
C MET A 153 -3.67 15.35 -0.51
N ARG A 154 -4.10 15.98 0.59
CA ARG A 154 -4.85 15.32 1.67
C ARG A 154 -6.08 14.59 1.11
N ALA A 155 -6.89 15.30 0.34
CA ALA A 155 -8.07 14.72 -0.30
C ALA A 155 -7.70 13.57 -1.24
N ALA A 156 -6.62 13.71 -2.02
CA ALA A 156 -6.13 12.66 -2.91
C ALA A 156 -5.75 11.38 -2.15
N LEU A 157 -4.95 11.50 -1.08
CA LEU A 157 -4.49 10.37 -0.25
C LEU A 157 -5.67 9.66 0.44
N GLN A 158 -6.66 10.43 0.90
CA GLN A 158 -7.81 9.86 1.57
C GLN A 158 -8.77 9.15 0.61
N CYS A 159 -8.86 9.62 -0.63
CA CYS A 159 -9.83 9.14 -1.60
C CYS A 159 -9.28 8.04 -2.52
N CYS A 160 -7.96 7.98 -2.79
CA CYS A 160 -7.39 7.06 -3.78
C CYS A 160 -7.70 5.59 -3.49
N ASN A 161 -7.55 5.21 -2.23
CA ASN A 161 -7.72 3.84 -1.80
C ASN A 161 -9.20 3.43 -1.83
N LEU A 162 -10.08 4.33 -1.38
CA LEU A 162 -11.53 4.12 -1.50
C LEU A 162 -11.96 3.99 -2.96
N ALA A 163 -11.43 4.84 -3.84
CA ALA A 163 -11.75 4.82 -5.25
C ALA A 163 -11.36 3.49 -5.92
N HIS A 164 -10.16 2.99 -5.58
CA HIS A 164 -9.66 1.70 -6.04
C HIS A 164 -10.61 0.56 -5.61
N GLU A 165 -10.97 0.51 -4.32
CA GLU A 165 -11.86 -0.53 -3.82
C GLU A 165 -13.30 -0.40 -4.37
N PHE A 166 -13.84 0.81 -4.50
CA PHE A 166 -15.16 1.01 -5.14
C PHE A 166 -15.20 0.49 -6.59
N ALA A 167 -14.08 0.63 -7.31
CA ALA A 167 -13.98 0.08 -8.66
C ALA A 167 -14.09 -1.46 -8.66
N HIS A 168 -13.53 -2.14 -7.66
CA HIS A 168 -13.66 -3.59 -7.50
C HIS A 168 -15.08 -4.07 -7.20
N ILE A 169 -15.94 -3.19 -6.67
CA ILE A 169 -17.35 -3.49 -6.37
C ILE A 169 -18.21 -3.37 -7.64
N HIS A 170 -17.89 -2.42 -8.50
CA HIS A 170 -18.69 -2.10 -9.69
C HIS A 170 -18.34 -2.95 -10.91
N GLN A 171 -17.16 -3.57 -10.98
CA GLN A 171 -16.74 -4.28 -12.18
C GLN A 171 -17.60 -5.53 -12.45
N ASP A 172 -18.39 -5.48 -13.53
CA ASP A 172 -18.83 -6.68 -14.26
C ASP A 172 -17.57 -7.47 -14.65
N HIS A 173 -17.57 -8.79 -14.40
CA HIS A 173 -16.42 -9.66 -14.66
C HIS A 173 -15.87 -9.45 -16.09
N ILE A 174 -14.71 -8.80 -16.19
CA ILE A 174 -14.05 -8.58 -17.48
C ILE A 174 -13.50 -9.93 -17.95
N VAL A 175 -14.07 -10.44 -19.05
CA VAL A 175 -13.59 -11.65 -19.73
C VAL A 175 -12.37 -11.29 -20.57
N ARG A 176 -11.25 -10.99 -19.91
CA ARG A 176 -9.95 -10.83 -20.57
C ARG A 176 -8.97 -11.71 -19.80
N ASP A 177 -8.59 -12.80 -20.45
CA ASP A 177 -7.93 -13.93 -19.78
C ASP A 177 -6.44 -14.05 -20.13
N SER A 178 -5.84 -12.98 -20.68
CA SER A 178 -4.49 -13.06 -21.22
C SER A 178 -3.69 -11.78 -21.01
N LEU A 179 -2.40 -11.94 -20.67
CA LEU A 179 -1.42 -10.87 -20.64
C LEU A 179 -1.17 -10.22 -22.02
N SER A 180 -1.62 -10.88 -23.09
CA SER A 180 -1.65 -10.33 -24.45
C SER A 180 -2.78 -9.34 -24.70
N ALA A 181 -3.72 -9.17 -23.76
CA ALA A 181 -4.79 -8.20 -23.88
C ALA A 181 -4.20 -6.78 -24.01
N SER A 182 -4.70 -6.01 -24.98
CA SER A 182 -4.28 -4.63 -25.16
C SER A 182 -4.96 -3.72 -24.13
N ILE A 183 -4.14 -3.01 -23.36
CA ILE A 183 -4.51 -1.93 -22.46
C ILE A 183 -3.90 -0.65 -23.04
N ASP A 184 -4.76 0.33 -23.36
CA ASP A 184 -4.34 1.63 -23.89
C ASP A 184 -3.38 1.54 -25.11
N GLY A 185 -3.58 0.53 -25.96
CA GLY A 185 -2.82 0.32 -27.20
C GLY A 185 -1.52 -0.48 -27.07
N MET A 186 -1.19 -1.00 -25.89
CA MET A 186 -0.04 -1.89 -25.65
C MET A 186 -0.48 -3.13 -24.85
N THR A 187 0.25 -4.24 -24.94
CA THR A 187 -0.04 -5.42 -24.10
C THR A 187 0.64 -5.30 -22.75
N MET A 188 0.13 -6.00 -21.73
CA MET A 188 0.81 -6.04 -20.42
C MET A 188 2.21 -6.66 -20.53
N LEU A 189 2.38 -7.68 -21.38
CA LEU A 189 3.70 -8.25 -21.69
C LEU A 189 4.66 -7.20 -22.27
N ALA A 190 4.18 -6.33 -23.16
CA ALA A 190 5.00 -5.26 -23.73
C ALA A 190 5.41 -4.22 -22.67
N HIS A 191 4.58 -3.99 -21.64
CA HIS A 191 4.96 -3.17 -20.49
C HIS A 191 6.06 -3.82 -19.65
N ILE A 192 5.95 -5.12 -19.34
CA ILE A 192 6.97 -5.87 -18.60
C ILE A 192 8.28 -5.92 -19.41
N GLU A 193 8.21 -6.28 -20.70
CA GLU A 193 9.38 -6.33 -21.57
C GLU A 193 10.08 -4.97 -21.68
N GLY A 194 9.31 -3.88 -21.79
CA GLY A 194 9.84 -2.52 -21.79
C GLY A 194 10.61 -2.20 -20.51
N ALA A 195 10.06 -2.56 -19.35
CA ALA A 195 10.71 -2.40 -18.04
C ALA A 195 12.05 -3.12 -17.97
N LEU A 196 12.07 -4.39 -18.35
CA LEU A 196 13.28 -5.21 -18.28
C LEU A 196 14.39 -4.68 -19.20
N ARG A 197 14.01 -4.14 -20.36
CA ARG A 197 14.97 -3.45 -21.25
C ARG A 197 15.49 -2.15 -20.64
N GLU A 198 14.62 -1.36 -19.99
CA GLU A 198 15.00 -0.13 -19.28
C GLU A 198 15.98 -0.41 -18.13
N GLU A 199 15.84 -1.56 -17.46
CA GLU A 199 16.75 -2.05 -16.41
C GLU A 199 18.06 -2.65 -16.94
N GLY A 200 18.19 -2.82 -18.26
CA GLY A 200 19.41 -3.31 -18.90
C GLY A 200 19.58 -4.84 -18.93
N HIS A 201 18.50 -5.59 -18.71
CA HIS A 201 18.53 -7.06 -18.84
C HIS A 201 18.82 -7.48 -20.28
N SER A 202 19.55 -8.58 -20.45
CA SER A 202 19.85 -9.11 -21.79
C SER A 202 18.60 -9.70 -22.45
N SER A 203 18.59 -9.83 -23.79
CA SER A 203 17.45 -10.45 -24.48
C SER A 203 17.18 -11.90 -24.02
N ALA A 204 18.21 -12.62 -23.58
CA ALA A 204 18.06 -13.97 -23.03
C ALA A 204 17.39 -13.95 -21.66
N ASP A 205 17.80 -13.02 -20.77
CA ASP A 205 17.21 -12.85 -19.44
C ASP A 205 15.76 -12.39 -19.56
N ILE A 206 15.47 -11.42 -20.43
CA ILE A 206 14.12 -10.97 -20.75
C ILE A 206 13.25 -12.16 -21.18
N SER A 207 13.75 -13.00 -22.08
CA SER A 207 12.99 -14.17 -22.53
C SER A 207 12.71 -15.16 -21.39
N ALA A 208 13.68 -15.40 -20.50
CA ALA A 208 13.49 -16.30 -19.36
C ALA A 208 12.50 -15.73 -18.35
N MET A 209 12.59 -14.44 -18.05
CA MET A 209 11.69 -13.75 -17.13
C MET A 209 10.27 -13.65 -17.69
N LEU A 210 10.10 -13.42 -18.99
CA LEU A 210 8.78 -13.44 -19.63
C LEU A 210 8.11 -14.82 -19.53
N GLN A 211 8.85 -15.93 -19.50
CA GLN A 211 8.25 -17.25 -19.25
C GLN A 211 7.69 -17.36 -17.82
N LEU A 212 8.31 -16.73 -16.83
CA LEU A 212 7.79 -16.70 -15.46
C LEU A 212 6.44 -15.96 -15.39
N THR A 213 6.18 -15.00 -16.28
CA THR A 213 4.91 -14.25 -16.29
C THR A 213 3.69 -15.13 -16.60
N GLU A 214 3.87 -16.35 -17.10
CA GLU A 214 2.78 -17.33 -17.22
C GLU A 214 2.13 -17.68 -15.87
N GLN A 215 2.83 -17.44 -14.75
CA GLN A 215 2.32 -17.61 -13.39
C GLN A 215 1.45 -16.41 -12.92
N ILE A 216 1.45 -15.29 -13.65
CA ILE A 216 0.60 -14.14 -13.31
C ILE A 216 -0.83 -14.45 -13.74
N ASP A 217 -1.77 -14.37 -12.78
CA ASP A 217 -3.19 -14.36 -13.10
C ASP A 217 -3.54 -13.06 -13.84
N ALA A 218 -3.61 -13.15 -15.17
CA ALA A 218 -3.90 -12.02 -16.04
C ALA A 218 -5.24 -11.35 -15.72
N ARG A 219 -6.24 -12.11 -15.24
CA ARG A 219 -7.55 -11.55 -14.89
C ARG A 219 -7.44 -10.69 -13.65
N VAL A 220 -6.72 -11.18 -12.63
CA VAL A 220 -6.47 -10.41 -11.40
C VAL A 220 -5.69 -9.14 -11.73
N LEU A 221 -4.60 -9.25 -12.50
CA LEU A 221 -3.81 -8.07 -12.89
C LEU A 221 -4.65 -7.04 -13.67
N LEU A 222 -5.45 -7.48 -14.64
CA LEU A 222 -6.33 -6.58 -15.40
C LEU A 222 -7.36 -5.89 -14.51
N ARG A 223 -7.96 -6.64 -13.58
CA ARG A 223 -8.92 -6.10 -12.61
C ARG A 223 -8.28 -5.00 -11.76
N GLU A 224 -7.06 -5.24 -11.28
CA GLU A 224 -6.26 -4.26 -10.51
C GLU A 224 -5.91 -3.03 -11.34
N VAL A 225 -5.47 -3.22 -12.60
CA VAL A 225 -5.22 -2.11 -13.53
C VAL A 225 -6.49 -1.28 -13.70
N ASP A 226 -7.62 -1.89 -14.05
CA ASP A 226 -8.87 -1.16 -14.26
C ASP A 226 -9.37 -0.46 -12.99
N ALA A 227 -9.11 -1.03 -11.81
CA ALA A 227 -9.39 -0.39 -10.54
C ALA A 227 -8.51 0.85 -10.32
N ASP A 228 -7.20 0.77 -10.58
CA ASP A 228 -6.28 1.91 -10.49
C ASP A 228 -6.64 3.02 -11.50
N LEU A 229 -7.02 2.66 -12.72
CA LEU A 229 -7.42 3.61 -13.76
C LEU A 229 -8.70 4.36 -13.38
N ARG A 230 -9.69 3.65 -12.82
CA ARG A 230 -10.93 4.24 -12.31
C ARG A 230 -10.66 5.10 -11.08
N ALA A 231 -9.76 4.68 -10.19
CA ALA A 231 -9.34 5.45 -9.04
C ALA A 231 -8.71 6.79 -9.46
N LEU A 232 -7.76 6.75 -10.40
CA LEU A 232 -7.12 7.94 -10.96
C LEU A 232 -8.17 8.92 -11.51
N HIS A 233 -9.11 8.41 -12.32
CA HIS A 233 -10.15 9.23 -12.92
C HIS A 233 -11.07 9.86 -11.88
N ALA A 234 -11.61 9.06 -10.95
CA ALA A 234 -12.56 9.53 -9.96
C ALA A 234 -11.93 10.54 -8.99
N VAL A 235 -10.71 10.27 -8.50
CA VAL A 235 -10.01 11.19 -7.62
C VAL A 235 -9.68 12.49 -8.35
N GLY A 236 -9.08 12.42 -9.55
CA GLY A 236 -8.75 13.65 -10.27
C GLY A 236 -9.98 14.50 -10.60
N LEU A 237 -11.11 13.87 -10.97
CA LEU A 237 -12.37 14.56 -11.22
C LEU A 237 -12.91 15.24 -9.95
N PHE A 238 -12.89 14.53 -8.83
CA PHE A 238 -13.28 15.07 -7.52
C PHE A 238 -12.42 16.28 -7.16
N LEU A 239 -11.09 16.14 -7.23
CA LEU A 239 -10.18 17.22 -6.88
C LEU A 239 -10.42 18.48 -7.73
N GLN A 240 -10.61 18.31 -9.04
CA GLN A 240 -10.89 19.41 -9.95
C GLN A 240 -12.23 20.11 -9.63
N LYS A 241 -13.29 19.33 -9.34
CA LYS A 241 -14.63 19.87 -9.06
C LYS A 241 -14.70 20.57 -7.71
N THR A 242 -14.14 19.96 -6.67
CA THR A 242 -14.29 20.41 -5.28
C THR A 242 -13.31 21.54 -4.93
N PHE A 243 -12.06 21.48 -5.42
CA PHE A 243 -11.03 22.48 -5.07
C PHE A 243 -10.77 23.50 -6.18
N HIS A 244 -11.44 23.40 -7.33
CA HIS A 244 -11.27 24.30 -8.48
C HIS A 244 -9.80 24.46 -8.94
N VAL A 245 -8.98 23.42 -8.74
CA VAL A 245 -7.58 23.39 -9.17
C VAL A 245 -7.47 23.12 -10.67
N THR A 246 -6.29 23.40 -11.24
CA THR A 246 -6.05 23.07 -12.65
C THR A 246 -6.07 21.55 -12.88
N PRO A 247 -6.44 21.07 -14.09
CA PRO A 247 -6.37 19.65 -14.44
C PRO A 247 -5.01 19.02 -14.15
N VAL A 248 -3.93 19.77 -14.35
CA VAL A 248 -2.56 19.33 -14.06
C VAL A 248 -2.40 19.02 -12.57
N GLN A 249 -2.77 19.95 -11.70
CA GLN A 249 -2.63 19.78 -10.25
C GLN A 249 -3.47 18.59 -9.73
N ALA A 250 -4.69 18.44 -10.26
CA ALA A 250 -5.55 17.32 -9.91
C ALA A 250 -4.95 15.97 -10.33
N VAL A 251 -4.45 15.86 -11.58
CA VAL A 251 -3.80 14.64 -12.08
C VAL A 251 -2.52 14.35 -11.30
N GLU A 252 -1.71 15.36 -10.99
CA GLU A 252 -0.47 15.21 -10.24
C GLU A 252 -0.74 14.67 -8.83
N ALA A 253 -1.67 15.29 -8.09
CA ALA A 253 -2.04 14.82 -6.75
C ALA A 253 -2.62 13.40 -6.76
N ALA A 254 -3.52 13.09 -7.70
CA ALA A 254 -4.09 11.75 -7.84
C ALA A 254 -3.03 10.69 -8.17
N THR A 255 -2.07 11.04 -9.04
CA THR A 255 -0.97 10.15 -9.44
C THR A 255 -0.03 9.86 -8.27
N VAL A 256 0.35 10.89 -7.50
CA VAL A 256 1.20 10.73 -6.31
C VAL A 256 0.51 9.85 -5.26
N ALA A 257 -0.79 10.02 -5.04
CA ALA A 257 -1.54 9.20 -4.11
C ALA A 257 -1.59 7.71 -4.53
N ILE A 258 -1.79 7.44 -5.82
CA ILE A 258 -1.75 6.08 -6.36
C ILE A 258 -0.36 5.47 -6.24
N GLU A 259 0.70 6.22 -6.57
CA GLU A 259 2.09 5.76 -6.42
C GLU A 259 2.39 5.35 -4.96
N ALA A 260 1.98 6.16 -3.99
CA ALA A 260 2.14 5.87 -2.57
C ALA A 260 1.36 4.62 -2.14
N GLN A 261 0.11 4.48 -2.58
CA GLN A 261 -0.74 3.32 -2.31
C GLN A 261 -0.13 2.03 -2.89
N SER A 262 0.31 2.05 -4.16
CA SER A 262 0.91 0.90 -4.81
C SER A 262 2.18 0.45 -4.08
N PHE A 263 3.04 1.38 -3.66
CA PHE A 263 4.26 1.04 -2.91
C PHE A 263 3.95 0.42 -1.54
N LEU A 264 3.05 1.01 -0.75
CA LEU A 264 2.74 0.48 0.58
C LEU A 264 2.09 -0.91 0.51
N ASN A 265 1.22 -1.13 -0.48
CA ASN A 265 0.64 -2.46 -0.71
C ASN A 265 1.70 -3.48 -1.12
N ALA A 266 2.65 -3.10 -1.97
CA ALA A 266 3.80 -3.93 -2.34
C ALA A 266 4.64 -4.32 -1.12
N ALA A 267 5.03 -3.32 -0.31
CA ALA A 267 5.85 -3.52 0.87
C ALA A 267 5.17 -4.46 1.87
N ARG A 268 3.86 -4.29 2.09
CA ARG A 268 3.09 -5.21 2.93
C ARG A 268 3.05 -6.62 2.36
N PHE A 269 2.81 -6.78 1.06
CA PHE A 269 2.81 -8.10 0.42
C PHE A 269 4.16 -8.81 0.61
N SER A 270 5.28 -8.14 0.36
CA SER A 270 6.61 -8.74 0.57
C SER A 270 6.86 -9.09 2.04
N CYS A 271 6.33 -8.32 3.00
CA CYS A 271 6.37 -8.70 4.42
C CYS A 271 5.59 -10.00 4.70
N SER A 272 4.44 -10.19 4.06
CA SER A 272 3.62 -11.40 4.21
C SER A 272 4.27 -12.66 3.63
N LEU A 273 5.29 -12.53 2.79
CA LEU A 273 6.08 -13.65 2.27
C LEU A 273 7.18 -14.12 3.22
N LEU A 274 7.62 -13.29 4.17
CA LEU A 274 8.68 -13.62 5.14
C LEU A 274 8.46 -14.95 5.89
N PRO A 275 7.22 -15.38 6.21
CA PRO A 275 6.99 -16.68 6.82
C PRO A 275 7.31 -17.89 5.96
N LYS A 276 7.23 -17.76 4.63
CA LYS A 276 7.41 -18.88 3.70
C LYS A 276 8.87 -19.26 3.46
N VAL A 277 9.81 -18.43 3.90
CA VAL A 277 11.24 -18.53 3.59
C VAL A 277 12.02 -19.47 4.53
N GLU A 278 11.33 -20.21 5.41
CA GLU A 278 11.96 -21.13 6.38
C GLU A 278 12.42 -22.46 5.77
N ASP A 279 12.04 -22.76 4.53
CA ASP A 279 12.42 -23.98 3.81
C ASP A 279 13.35 -23.59 2.64
N ASP A 280 14.55 -24.18 2.52
CA ASP A 280 15.53 -23.82 1.46
C ASP A 280 14.95 -23.97 0.04
N ALA A 281 13.97 -24.86 -0.16
CA ALA A 281 13.24 -25.02 -1.42
C ALA A 281 12.21 -23.90 -1.69
N ALA A 282 11.77 -23.19 -0.65
CA ALA A 282 10.87 -22.06 -0.74
C ALA A 282 11.60 -20.74 -1.01
N ASP A 283 12.94 -20.70 -0.96
CA ASP A 283 13.69 -19.48 -1.23
C ASP A 283 13.63 -19.07 -2.70
N ASP A 284 13.85 -20.02 -3.62
CA ASP A 284 13.72 -19.78 -5.06
C ASP A 284 12.30 -19.35 -5.45
N GLN A 285 11.28 -19.99 -4.87
CA GLN A 285 9.88 -19.64 -5.11
C GLN A 285 9.53 -18.26 -4.52
N SER A 286 10.03 -17.92 -3.34
CA SER A 286 9.78 -16.59 -2.74
C SER A 286 10.42 -15.48 -3.57
N ALA A 287 11.59 -15.71 -4.15
CA ALA A 287 12.23 -14.75 -5.05
C ALA A 287 11.42 -14.58 -6.34
N VAL A 288 10.88 -15.67 -6.89
CA VAL A 288 9.96 -15.63 -8.03
C VAL A 288 8.67 -14.89 -7.68
N ASP A 289 8.05 -15.16 -6.54
CA ASP A 289 6.82 -14.50 -6.08
C ASP A 289 7.02 -12.98 -5.90
N ASP A 290 8.14 -12.56 -5.28
CA ASP A 290 8.48 -11.16 -5.11
C ASP A 290 8.71 -10.47 -6.46
N TRP A 291 9.42 -11.14 -7.37
CA TRP A 291 9.61 -10.65 -8.74
C TRP A 291 8.28 -10.53 -9.51
N LEU A 292 7.41 -11.54 -9.45
CA LEU A 292 6.10 -11.53 -10.09
C LEU A 292 5.23 -10.39 -9.55
N ASN A 293 5.29 -10.13 -8.25
CA ASN A 293 4.59 -9.01 -7.63
C ASN A 293 5.15 -7.66 -8.12
N ALA A 294 6.47 -7.49 -8.14
CA ALA A 294 7.13 -6.30 -8.66
C ALA A 294 6.75 -6.03 -10.14
N ALA A 295 6.73 -7.07 -10.98
CA ALA A 295 6.31 -6.98 -12.37
C ALA A 295 4.84 -6.51 -12.51
N GLN A 296 3.93 -7.04 -11.68
CA GLN A 296 2.52 -6.62 -11.65
C GLN A 296 2.37 -5.14 -11.27
N ILE A 297 3.08 -4.69 -10.22
CA ILE A 297 3.09 -3.29 -9.79
C ILE A 297 3.62 -2.38 -10.90
N HIS A 298 4.66 -2.81 -11.60
CA HIS A 298 5.22 -2.06 -12.73
C HIS A 298 4.19 -1.88 -13.86
N VAL A 299 3.52 -2.96 -14.27
CA VAL A 299 2.48 -2.91 -15.30
C VAL A 299 1.36 -1.94 -14.90
N ARG A 300 0.87 -2.06 -13.66
CA ARG A 300 -0.15 -1.16 -13.11
C ARG A 300 0.29 0.30 -13.20
N ALA A 301 1.51 0.61 -12.75
CA ALA A 301 2.05 1.95 -12.81
C ALA A 301 2.12 2.51 -14.25
N LYS A 302 2.65 1.75 -15.22
CA LYS A 302 2.73 2.20 -16.63
C LYS A 302 1.34 2.39 -17.26
N CYS A 303 0.34 1.57 -16.91
CA CYS A 303 -1.04 1.78 -17.35
C CYS A 303 -1.62 3.08 -16.78
N VAL A 304 -1.44 3.32 -15.48
CA VAL A 304 -1.86 4.57 -14.81
C VAL A 304 -1.20 5.79 -15.45
N MET A 305 0.11 5.74 -15.74
CA MET A 305 0.84 6.80 -16.45
C MET A 305 0.17 7.16 -17.78
N ARG A 306 -0.08 6.18 -18.63
CA ARG A 306 -0.68 6.41 -19.96
C ARG A 306 -2.07 7.01 -19.84
N ARG A 307 -2.88 6.51 -18.91
CA ARG A 307 -4.23 7.04 -18.66
C ARG A 307 -4.22 8.46 -18.11
N ALA A 308 -3.27 8.81 -17.24
CA ALA A 308 -3.11 10.17 -16.74
C ALA A 308 -2.95 11.18 -17.89
N GLY A 309 -2.21 10.83 -18.95
CA GLY A 309 -2.07 11.66 -20.14
C GLY A 309 -3.38 11.85 -20.91
N ILE A 310 -4.19 10.79 -21.01
CA ILE A 310 -5.52 10.86 -21.63
C ILE A 310 -6.46 11.75 -20.82
N LEU A 311 -6.50 11.58 -19.49
CA LEU A 311 -7.34 12.37 -18.60
C LEU A 311 -6.96 13.85 -18.65
N LEU A 312 -5.66 14.13 -18.62
CA LEU A 312 -5.17 15.50 -18.72
C LEU A 312 -5.56 16.14 -20.06
N ALA A 313 -5.52 15.38 -21.16
CA ALA A 313 -5.96 15.84 -22.48
C ALA A 313 -7.47 16.08 -22.55
N GLN A 314 -8.27 15.27 -21.85
CA GLN A 314 -9.72 15.42 -21.77
C GLN A 314 -10.10 16.67 -20.96
N TRP A 315 -9.56 16.80 -19.75
CA TRP A 315 -9.94 17.87 -18.83
C TRP A 315 -9.38 19.24 -19.19
N SER A 316 -8.24 19.31 -19.87
CA SER A 316 -7.66 20.59 -20.30
C SER A 316 -8.42 21.23 -21.47
N GLU A 317 -9.13 20.43 -22.26
CA GLU A 317 -9.87 20.89 -23.44
C GLU A 317 -11.13 20.02 -23.64
N PRO A 318 -12.16 20.17 -22.77
CA PRO A 318 -13.29 19.24 -22.66
C PRO A 318 -14.19 19.21 -23.90
N ASP A 319 -14.28 20.31 -24.63
CA ASP A 319 -15.16 20.43 -25.81
C ASP A 319 -14.53 19.91 -27.10
N LYS A 320 -13.29 19.41 -27.05
CA LYS A 320 -12.56 18.93 -28.23
C LYS A 320 -12.35 17.42 -28.18
N PRO A 321 -12.50 16.72 -29.33
CA PRO A 321 -12.26 15.29 -29.40
C PRO A 321 -10.84 14.95 -28.92
N VAL A 322 -10.73 13.84 -28.22
CA VAL A 322 -9.44 13.30 -27.77
C VAL A 322 -8.81 12.59 -28.96
N THR A 323 -7.78 13.19 -29.53
CA THR A 323 -6.98 12.59 -30.60
C THR A 323 -5.64 12.08 -30.05
N ALA A 324 -4.99 11.16 -30.76
CA ALA A 324 -3.65 10.68 -30.39
C ALA A 324 -2.65 11.84 -30.28
N ASP A 325 -2.68 12.79 -31.23
CA ASP A 325 -1.84 14.00 -31.18
C ASP A 325 -2.08 14.85 -29.93
N LYS A 326 -3.33 14.94 -29.47
CA LYS A 326 -3.68 15.68 -28.26
C LYS A 326 -3.10 14.99 -27.03
N VAL A 327 -3.29 13.68 -26.90
CA VAL A 327 -2.72 12.87 -25.80
C VAL A 327 -1.20 12.98 -25.80
N ASN A 328 -0.57 12.84 -26.97
CA ASN A 328 0.89 12.90 -27.13
C ASN A 328 1.49 14.25 -26.69
N ARG A 329 0.74 15.36 -26.73
CA ARG A 329 1.20 16.65 -26.18
C ARG A 329 1.35 16.65 -24.66
N TYR A 330 0.59 15.81 -23.96
CA TYR A 330 0.63 15.70 -22.51
C TYR A 330 1.61 14.61 -22.03
N VAL A 331 2.04 13.70 -22.90
CA VAL A 331 3.02 12.65 -22.59
C VAL A 331 4.30 13.20 -21.95
N PRO A 332 5.00 14.21 -22.50
CA PRO A 332 6.20 14.75 -21.87
C PRO A 332 5.98 15.29 -20.46
N ARG A 333 4.76 15.81 -20.19
CA ARG A 333 4.41 16.35 -18.88
C ARG A 333 4.15 15.25 -17.85
N ILE A 334 3.45 14.19 -18.26
CA ILE A 334 3.27 13.01 -17.42
C ILE A 334 4.61 12.33 -17.18
N ASP A 335 5.41 12.10 -18.23
CA ASP A 335 6.73 11.51 -18.10
C ASP A 335 7.62 12.30 -17.14
N ALA A 336 7.56 13.64 -17.18
CA ALA A 336 8.27 14.49 -16.23
C ALA A 336 7.82 14.28 -14.77
N MET A 337 6.52 14.10 -14.51
CA MET A 337 6.00 13.82 -13.15
C MET A 337 6.59 12.52 -12.60
N PHE A 338 6.66 11.46 -13.41
CA PHE A 338 7.19 10.17 -13.00
C PHE A 338 8.72 10.14 -12.97
N ALA A 339 9.39 10.79 -13.91
CA ALA A 339 10.85 10.91 -13.94
C ALA A 339 11.37 11.60 -12.68
N ALA A 340 10.67 12.65 -12.21
CA ALA A 340 11.00 13.32 -10.96
C ALA A 340 10.91 12.40 -9.72
N SER A 341 10.07 11.35 -9.77
CA SER A 341 9.93 10.39 -8.67
C SER A 341 10.87 9.19 -8.75
N VAL A 342 11.52 8.93 -9.89
CA VAL A 342 12.39 7.75 -10.09
C VAL A 342 13.48 7.64 -9.01
N PRO A 343 14.29 8.68 -8.71
CA PRO A 343 15.35 8.53 -7.72
C PRO A 343 14.78 8.14 -6.35
N PHE A 344 13.74 8.84 -5.90
CA PHE A 344 13.09 8.54 -4.63
C PHE A 344 12.57 7.11 -4.55
N ARG A 345 11.90 6.62 -5.61
CA ARG A 345 11.41 5.23 -5.68
C ARG A 345 12.54 4.21 -5.62
N VAL A 346 13.63 4.43 -6.35
CA VAL A 346 14.80 3.55 -6.31
C VAL A 346 15.37 3.47 -4.89
N ALA A 347 15.55 4.59 -4.21
CA ALA A 347 16.04 4.56 -2.82
C ALA A 347 15.07 3.87 -1.85
N LEU A 348 13.76 4.06 -2.01
CA LEU A 348 12.77 3.36 -1.20
C LEU A 348 12.84 1.85 -1.39
N ASP A 349 12.93 1.40 -2.65
CA ASP A 349 12.99 -0.01 -3.01
C ASP A 349 14.28 -0.67 -2.51
N GLU A 350 15.43 -0.03 -2.70
CA GLU A 350 16.72 -0.48 -2.15
C GLU A 350 16.68 -0.66 -0.63
N VAL A 351 16.07 0.29 0.07
CA VAL A 351 15.95 0.24 1.54
C VAL A 351 14.96 -0.84 1.97
N LEU A 352 13.83 -1.00 1.29
CA LEU A 352 12.87 -2.07 1.54
C LEU A 352 13.51 -3.45 1.34
N HIS A 353 14.19 -3.65 0.21
CA HIS A 353 14.88 -4.89 -0.10
C HIS A 353 15.95 -5.23 0.94
N ALA A 354 16.75 -4.23 1.35
CA ALA A 354 17.74 -4.40 2.42
C ALA A 354 17.08 -4.75 3.77
N ALA A 355 15.95 -4.14 4.11
CA ALA A 355 15.21 -4.45 5.33
C ALA A 355 14.65 -5.89 5.30
N LEU A 356 14.04 -6.30 4.19
CA LEU A 356 13.51 -7.65 4.02
C LEU A 356 14.62 -8.70 4.06
N SER A 357 15.76 -8.45 3.41
CA SER A 357 16.93 -9.32 3.45
C SER A 357 17.54 -9.46 4.84
N TYR A 358 17.59 -8.35 5.60
CA TYR A 358 17.99 -8.37 7.01
C TYR A 358 17.07 -9.26 7.83
N LEU A 359 15.74 -9.11 7.68
CA LEU A 359 14.76 -9.87 8.45
C LEU A 359 14.74 -11.34 8.07
N LYS A 360 14.84 -11.66 6.77
CA LYS A 360 15.01 -13.02 6.27
C LYS A 360 16.26 -13.67 6.89
N SER A 361 17.39 -12.95 6.88
CA SER A 361 18.63 -13.43 7.49
C SER A 361 18.53 -13.62 9.01
N ALA A 362 17.83 -12.73 9.70
CA ALA A 362 17.59 -12.85 11.13
C ALA A 362 16.76 -14.10 11.43
N ARG A 363 15.74 -14.36 10.62
CA ARG A 363 14.84 -15.49 10.75
C ARG A 363 15.50 -16.84 10.45
N LEU A 364 16.30 -16.94 9.39
CA LEU A 364 17.09 -18.15 9.09
C LEU A 364 18.11 -18.50 10.21
N ARG A 365 18.49 -17.52 11.04
CA ARG A 365 19.35 -17.74 12.20
C ARG A 365 18.59 -18.14 13.47
N GLU A 366 17.26 -18.12 13.45
CA GLU A 366 16.44 -18.62 14.56
C GLU A 366 16.57 -20.16 14.60
N GLN A 367 17.43 -20.67 15.48
CA GLN A 367 17.59 -22.10 15.73
C GLN A 367 16.39 -22.67 16.52
N PRO A 368 16.18 -24.00 16.52
CA PRO A 368 15.25 -24.64 17.44
C PRO A 368 15.58 -24.24 18.90
N GLY A 369 14.67 -23.53 19.57
CA GLY A 369 14.93 -22.87 20.87
C GLY A 369 14.74 -21.35 20.87
N SER A 370 14.02 -20.79 19.90
CA SER A 370 13.79 -19.35 19.67
C SER A 370 13.20 -18.56 20.86
N GLU A 371 12.77 -19.22 21.94
CA GLU A 371 12.32 -18.58 23.19
C GLU A 371 13.42 -17.70 23.80
N ASP A 372 14.67 -18.17 23.81
CA ASP A 372 15.80 -17.40 24.34
C ASP A 372 16.07 -16.16 23.49
N ARG A 373 16.02 -16.29 22.16
CA ARG A 373 16.25 -15.16 21.24
C ARG A 373 15.14 -14.12 21.30
N PHE A 374 13.89 -14.56 21.39
CA PHE A 374 12.76 -13.67 21.59
C PHE A 374 12.88 -12.93 22.94
N ALA A 375 13.25 -13.64 24.02
CA ALA A 375 13.47 -13.02 25.32
C ALA A 375 14.60 -11.98 25.29
N GLU A 376 15.70 -12.25 24.59
CA GLU A 376 16.79 -11.26 24.39
C GLU A 376 16.32 -10.00 23.67
N LEU A 377 15.58 -10.15 22.56
CA LEU A 377 15.05 -9.02 21.79
C LEU A 377 14.05 -8.21 22.60
N LEU A 378 13.18 -8.90 23.34
CA LEU A 378 12.21 -8.25 24.20
C LEU A 378 12.89 -7.50 25.35
N ALA A 379 13.89 -8.10 25.99
CA ALA A 379 14.68 -7.46 27.04
C ALA A 379 15.44 -6.23 26.51
N ALA A 380 15.99 -6.32 25.29
CA ALA A 380 16.62 -5.19 24.62
C ALA A 380 15.61 -4.07 24.36
N ALA A 381 14.40 -4.40 23.90
CA ALA A 381 13.34 -3.42 23.71
C ALA A 381 12.90 -2.79 25.05
N GLU A 382 12.74 -3.57 26.10
CA GLU A 382 12.36 -3.10 27.44
C GLU A 382 13.41 -2.17 28.08
N ALA A 383 14.68 -2.32 27.70
CA ALA A 383 15.75 -1.41 28.11
C ALA A 383 15.62 0.00 27.48
N HIS A 384 14.76 0.15 26.47
CA HIS A 384 14.54 1.38 25.69
C HIS A 384 13.06 1.83 25.77
N PRO A 385 12.69 2.68 26.75
CA PRO A 385 11.29 3.09 26.98
C PRO A 385 10.59 3.69 25.74
N GLU A 386 11.33 4.43 24.91
CA GLU A 386 10.86 4.98 23.65
C GLU A 386 10.46 3.90 22.64
N LEU A 387 11.23 2.82 22.51
CA LEU A 387 10.91 1.70 21.62
C LEU A 387 9.65 0.95 22.10
N MET A 388 9.52 0.74 23.42
CA MET A 388 8.31 0.13 23.99
C MET A 388 7.08 1.02 23.79
N LEU A 389 7.21 2.33 23.96
CA LEU A 389 6.13 3.28 23.66
C LEU A 389 5.77 3.26 22.17
N ASP A 390 6.76 3.07 21.30
CA ASP A 390 6.56 3.00 19.86
C ASP A 390 5.75 1.77 19.45
N LEU A 391 6.15 0.60 19.94
CA LEU A 391 5.44 -0.67 19.76
C LEU A 391 4.03 -0.62 20.36
N TYR A 392 3.87 -0.04 21.55
CA TYR A 392 2.56 0.18 22.16
C TYR A 392 1.64 1.03 21.28
N LYS A 393 2.16 2.13 20.73
CA LYS A 393 1.40 2.99 19.80
C LYS A 393 1.03 2.26 18.51
N MET A 394 1.94 1.45 17.96
CA MET A 394 1.65 0.61 16.78
C MET A 394 0.54 -0.40 17.10
N MET A 395 0.60 -1.07 18.24
CA MET A 395 -0.42 -2.02 18.67
C MET A 395 -1.79 -1.37 18.83
N ILE A 396 -1.87 -0.23 19.52
CA ILE A 396 -3.13 0.53 19.63
C ILE A 396 -3.65 0.89 18.23
N ALA A 397 -2.75 1.36 17.36
CA ALA A 397 -3.09 1.77 16.00
C ALA A 397 -3.43 0.60 15.05
N ILE A 398 -3.25 -0.66 15.46
CA ILE A 398 -3.70 -1.86 14.73
C ILE A 398 -4.98 -2.43 15.38
N GLY A 399 -5.44 -1.84 16.48
CA GLY A 399 -6.70 -2.17 17.13
C GLY A 399 -6.60 -2.94 18.42
N TYR A 400 -5.40 -3.13 18.95
CA TYR A 400 -5.22 -3.79 20.23
C TYR A 400 -5.63 -2.87 21.40
N PRO A 401 -6.29 -3.41 22.44
CA PRO A 401 -6.75 -2.61 23.58
C PRO A 401 -5.63 -1.81 24.26
N ALA A 402 -5.88 -0.53 24.55
CA ALA A 402 -4.90 0.38 25.15
C ALA A 402 -4.41 -0.04 26.56
N HIS A 403 -5.10 -0.94 27.25
CA HIS A 403 -4.65 -1.44 28.56
C HIS A 403 -3.70 -2.64 28.46
N ILE A 404 -3.43 -3.13 27.25
CA ILE A 404 -2.52 -4.25 27.03
C ILE A 404 -1.08 -3.81 27.29
N ARG A 405 -0.36 -4.62 28.06
CA ARG A 405 1.09 -4.49 28.20
C ARG A 405 1.76 -5.07 26.96
N THR A 406 2.51 -4.24 26.24
CA THR A 406 3.21 -4.62 25.00
C THR A 406 4.06 -5.87 25.16
N SER A 407 4.83 -5.99 26.25
CA SER A 407 5.68 -7.18 26.47
C SER A 407 4.86 -8.45 26.66
N THR A 408 3.84 -8.42 27.52
CA THR A 408 2.92 -9.56 27.71
C THR A 408 2.26 -9.97 26.40
N PHE A 409 1.78 -9.02 25.62
CA PHE A 409 1.11 -9.30 24.35
C PHE A 409 2.01 -9.94 23.30
N LEU A 410 3.22 -9.40 23.13
CA LEU A 410 4.18 -9.97 22.18
C LEU A 410 4.58 -11.39 22.62
N SER A 411 4.75 -11.61 23.92
CA SER A 411 5.01 -12.96 24.48
C SER A 411 3.84 -13.91 24.21
N ASP A 412 2.60 -13.48 24.43
CA ASP A 412 1.42 -14.32 24.21
C ASP A 412 1.25 -14.67 22.73
N LEU A 413 1.35 -13.69 21.82
CA LEU A 413 1.34 -13.93 20.38
C LEU A 413 2.44 -14.91 19.95
N TYR A 414 3.64 -14.73 20.50
CA TYR A 414 4.77 -15.58 20.19
C TYR A 414 4.53 -17.02 20.66
N LEU A 415 4.05 -17.20 21.90
CA LEU A 415 3.70 -18.50 22.45
C LEU A 415 2.55 -19.17 21.68
N GLU A 416 1.52 -18.43 21.29
CA GLU A 416 0.44 -18.93 20.43
C GLU A 416 0.98 -19.47 19.11
N ARG A 417 1.91 -18.74 18.50
CA ARG A 417 2.56 -19.14 17.25
C ARG A 417 3.45 -20.38 17.40
N CYS A 418 4.17 -20.49 18.52
CA CYS A 418 5.02 -21.66 18.80
C CYS A 418 4.20 -22.90 19.21
N ARG A 419 3.06 -22.72 19.89
CA ARG A 419 2.23 -23.81 20.41
C ARG A 419 1.14 -24.26 19.44
N GLY A 420 0.70 -23.38 18.56
CA GLY A 420 -0.31 -23.65 17.56
C GLY A 420 0.35 -23.96 16.23
N GLY A 421 0.17 -25.19 15.73
CA GLY A 421 0.12 -25.42 14.29
C GLY A 421 -1.04 -24.61 13.69
N LEU A 422 -0.86 -23.30 13.58
CA LEU A 422 -1.77 -22.40 12.91
C LEU A 422 -1.83 -22.87 11.45
N PRO A 423 -3.02 -23.17 10.91
CA PRO A 423 -3.14 -23.43 9.49
C PRO A 423 -2.70 -22.15 8.77
N CYS A 424 -1.80 -22.33 7.81
CA CYS A 424 -1.43 -21.30 6.85
C CYS A 424 -2.66 -20.81 6.09
#